data_AF-A0A645C4Y0-F1
#
_entry.id   AF-A0A645C4Y0-F1
#
_cell.length_a   1.000
_cell.length_b   1.000
_cell.length_c   1.000
_cell.angle_alpha   90.00
_cell.angle_beta   90.00
_cell.angle_gamma   90.00
#
_symmetry.space_group_name_H-M   'P 1'
#
loop_
_entity.id
_entity.type
_entity.pdbx_description
1 polymer ?
#
loop_
_entity_poly.entity_id
_entity_poly.type
_entity_poly.pdbx_seq_one_letter_code
_entity_poly.pdbx_strand_id
1 'polypeptide(L)'
;MTIIAGLPVEHNNRFVKGIALFSPWMTSPLTFHQSHGACIARQQNAISVVDSQPEGIDIDPAYSLFTSSQSISEPELLSSTSRLQSFSHKFAIAVLMANARGSSALWDERGRLIVRADSGSLLLTGQRTPRGWQGDIIPLR
;
A
#
# COMPACT_ATOMS: atom_id res chain seq x y z
N MET A 1 9.06 -11.44 8.58
CA MET A 1 8.30 -10.79 7.50
C MET A 1 7.24 -9.89 8.11
N THR A 2 7.09 -8.67 7.61
CA THR A 2 5.98 -7.78 7.95
C THR A 2 4.83 -8.04 6.99
N ILE A 3 3.61 -8.16 7.50
CA ILE A 3 2.40 -8.38 6.70
C ILE A 3 1.44 -7.23 6.99
N ILE A 4 0.95 -6.61 5.92
CA ILE A 4 -0.11 -5.60 5.99
C ILE A 4 -1.27 -6.14 5.16
N ALA A 5 -2.40 -6.37 5.81
CA ALA A 5 -3.56 -6.96 5.17
C ALA A 5 -4.76 -6.01 5.30
N GLY A 6 -5.45 -5.76 4.20
CA GLY A 6 -6.78 -5.16 4.23
C GLY A 6 -7.81 -6.22 4.58
N LEU A 7 -8.48 -6.07 5.73
CA LEU A 7 -9.54 -6.97 6.19
C LEU A 7 -10.56 -6.23 7.05
N PRO A 8 -11.77 -6.79 7.24
CA PRO A 8 -12.68 -6.28 8.25
C PRO A 8 -12.04 -6.37 9.65
N VAL A 9 -12.01 -5.27 10.38
CA VAL A 9 -11.52 -5.19 11.77
C VAL A 9 -12.68 -4.87 12.71
N GLU A 10 -12.61 -5.37 13.94
CA GLU A 10 -13.62 -5.07 14.94
C GLU A 10 -13.46 -3.65 15.48
N HIS A 11 -14.54 -2.88 15.50
CA HIS A 11 -14.62 -1.56 16.08
C HIS A 11 -16.04 -1.31 16.59
N ASN A 12 -16.19 -0.94 17.86
CA ASN A 12 -17.50 -0.74 18.52
C ASN A 12 -18.46 -1.92 18.31
N ASN A 13 -17.98 -3.15 18.52
CA ASN A 13 -18.72 -4.41 18.35
C ASN A 13 -19.26 -4.65 16.93
N ARG A 14 -18.63 -4.07 15.90
CA ARG A 14 -18.97 -4.26 14.49
C ARG A 14 -17.72 -4.47 13.67
N PHE A 15 -17.81 -5.24 12.60
CA PHE A 15 -16.74 -5.33 11.61
C PHE A 15 -16.84 -4.19 10.60
N VAL A 16 -15.76 -3.44 10.46
CA VAL A 16 -15.63 -2.32 9.51
C VAL A 16 -14.38 -2.50 8.67
N LYS A 17 -14.32 -1.85 7.50
CA LYS A 17 -13.13 -1.89 6.64
C LYS A 17 -11.93 -1.36 7.41
N GLY A 18 -10.81 -2.06 7.35
CA GLY A 18 -9.60 -1.65 8.02
C GLY A 18 -8.36 -2.35 7.48
N ILE A 19 -7.26 -2.15 8.19
CA ILE A 19 -6.02 -2.88 7.97
C ILE A 19 -5.56 -3.56 9.26
N ALA A 20 -4.93 -4.72 9.14
CA ALA A 20 -4.16 -5.32 10.21
C ALA A 20 -2.67 -5.38 9.84
N LEU A 21 -1.85 -5.15 10.85
CA LEU A 21 -0.40 -5.06 10.77
C LEU A 21 0.21 -6.16 11.64
N PHE A 22 1.02 -6.99 11.01
CA PHE A 22 1.79 -8.04 11.66
C PHE A 22 3.26 -7.78 11.40
N SER A 23 4.08 -7.77 12.45
CA SER A 23 5.52 -7.63 12.28
C SER A 23 6.29 -8.46 13.30
N PRO A 24 7.50 -8.95 13.01
CA PRO A 24 8.23 -9.85 13.90
C PRO A 24 8.54 -9.28 15.29
N TRP A 25 8.58 -7.95 15.41
CA TRP A 25 8.84 -7.24 16.66
C TRP A 25 7.57 -6.87 17.44
N MET A 26 6.38 -7.18 16.92
CA MET A 26 5.11 -6.94 17.60
C MET A 26 4.67 -8.19 18.37
N THR A 27 4.22 -8.01 19.61
CA THR A 27 3.68 -9.10 20.45
C THR A 27 2.25 -9.48 20.07
N SER A 28 1.52 -8.57 19.41
CA SER A 28 0.17 -8.77 18.89
C SER A 28 -0.03 -7.93 17.63
N PRO A 29 -0.92 -8.33 16.71
CA PRO A 29 -1.24 -7.51 15.55
C PRO A 29 -1.89 -6.18 15.96
N LEU A 30 -1.62 -5.14 15.18
CA LEU A 30 -2.30 -3.84 15.31
C LEU A 30 -3.40 -3.73 14.24
N THR A 31 -4.57 -3.20 14.63
CA THR A 31 -5.72 -3.06 13.73
C THR A 31 -6.21 -1.62 13.67
N PHE A 32 -6.53 -1.14 12.47
CA PHE A 32 -6.94 0.25 12.22
C PHE A 32 -8.23 0.28 11.39
N HIS A 33 -9.28 0.94 11.90
CA HIS A 33 -10.64 0.98 11.33
C HIS A 33 -10.92 2.20 10.43
N GLN A 34 -9.96 3.11 10.31
CA GLN A 34 -9.99 4.28 9.43
C GLN A 34 -8.58 4.49 8.86
N SER A 35 -8.24 3.75 7.80
CA SER A 35 -6.91 3.82 7.20
C SER A 35 -7.01 3.93 5.68
N HIS A 36 -6.22 4.83 5.11
CA HIS A 36 -5.98 4.95 3.68
C HIS A 36 -4.78 4.10 3.22
N GLY A 37 -3.97 3.63 4.16
CA GLY A 37 -2.78 2.83 3.92
C GLY A 37 -1.77 2.91 5.06
N ALA A 38 -0.55 2.44 4.79
CA ALA A 38 0.55 2.47 5.74
C ALA A 38 1.87 2.80 5.04
N CYS A 39 2.70 3.61 5.70
CA CYS A 39 4.06 3.91 5.32
C CYS A 39 5.05 2.98 6.05
N ILE A 40 6.04 2.46 5.34
CA ILE A 40 7.05 1.52 5.86
C ILE A 40 8.45 2.14 5.76
N ALA A 41 9.13 2.24 6.90
CA ALA A 41 10.47 2.78 6.98
C ALA A 41 11.50 1.73 6.55
N ARG A 42 12.55 2.17 5.86
CA ARG A 42 13.55 1.24 5.30
C ARG A 42 14.39 0.53 6.37
N GLN A 43 14.71 1.23 7.46
CA GLN A 43 15.78 0.80 8.39
C GLN A 43 15.37 0.78 9.87
N GLN A 44 14.17 1.26 10.21
CA GLN A 44 13.85 1.61 11.60
C GLN A 44 12.78 0.71 12.26
N ASN A 45 12.42 -0.44 11.68
CA ASN A 45 11.29 -1.26 12.16
C ASN A 45 10.03 -0.42 12.42
N ALA A 46 9.84 0.65 11.62
CA ALA A 46 8.80 1.64 11.82
C ALA A 46 7.76 1.54 10.71
N ILE A 47 6.49 1.54 11.13
CA ILE A 47 5.34 1.54 10.26
C ILE A 47 4.39 2.61 10.78
N SER A 48 4.00 3.55 9.92
CA SER A 48 3.01 4.59 10.24
C SER A 48 1.73 4.33 9.46
N VAL A 49 0.59 4.37 10.13
CA VAL A 49 -0.71 4.23 9.47
C VAL A 49 -1.23 5.60 9.09
N VAL A 50 -1.68 5.73 7.85
CA VAL A 50 -2.27 6.95 7.33
C VAL A 50 -3.78 6.90 7.53
N ASP A 51 -4.29 7.65 8.49
CA ASP A 51 -5.70 7.69 8.90
C ASP A 51 -6.47 8.89 8.33
N SER A 52 -5.80 10.02 8.10
CA SER A 52 -6.34 11.26 7.53
C SER A 52 -6.22 11.34 6.01
N GLN A 53 -6.95 12.27 5.38
CA GLN A 53 -6.87 12.47 3.93
C GLN A 53 -5.44 12.93 3.53
N PRO A 54 -4.88 12.44 2.41
CA PRO A 54 -3.48 12.66 2.03
C PRO A 54 -3.05 14.12 1.78
N GLU A 55 -4.00 15.06 1.73
CA GLU A 55 -3.75 16.42 1.26
C GLU A 55 -2.96 17.26 2.28
N GLY A 56 -3.08 16.95 3.59
CA GLY A 56 -2.43 17.68 4.69
C GLY A 56 -1.39 16.88 5.49
N ILE A 57 -0.95 15.72 5.00
CA ILE A 57 -0.01 14.86 5.72
C ILE A 57 1.42 15.23 5.33
N ASP A 58 2.27 15.46 6.33
CA ASP A 58 3.72 15.46 6.15
C ASP A 58 4.25 14.04 6.36
N ILE A 59 4.84 13.44 5.33
CA ILE A 59 5.36 12.07 5.39
C ILE A 59 6.85 12.17 5.68
N ASP A 60 7.26 11.60 6.81
CA ASP A 60 8.67 11.54 7.19
C ASP A 60 9.50 10.88 6.05
N PRO A 61 10.55 11.55 5.53
CA PRO A 61 11.44 11.01 4.49
C PRO A 61 12.11 9.67 4.83
N ALA A 62 12.09 9.24 6.09
CA ALA A 62 12.54 7.91 6.51
C ALA A 62 11.65 6.77 5.96
N TYR A 63 10.40 7.08 5.60
CA TYR A 63 9.48 6.16 4.94
C TYR A 63 9.81 6.03 3.45
N SER A 64 9.88 4.78 2.99
CA SER A 64 10.34 4.47 1.62
C SER A 64 9.28 3.78 0.76
N LEU A 65 8.20 3.32 1.37
CA LEU A 65 7.09 2.64 0.72
C LEU A 65 5.80 2.99 1.42
N PHE A 66 4.81 3.48 0.68
CA PHE A 66 3.42 3.53 1.10
C PHE A 66 2.66 2.36 0.48
N THR A 67 1.80 1.70 1.24
CA THR A 67 0.94 0.63 0.75
C THR A 67 -0.53 0.91 1.04
N SER A 68 -1.40 0.61 0.08
CA SER A 68 -2.86 0.73 0.22
C SER A 68 -3.54 -0.56 -0.22
N SER A 69 -4.55 -0.98 0.53
CA SER A 69 -5.38 -2.14 0.21
C SER A 69 -6.76 -1.67 -0.24
N GLN A 70 -7.20 -2.10 -1.42
CA GLN A 70 -8.42 -1.63 -2.07
C GLN A 70 -9.26 -2.81 -2.59
N SER A 71 -10.54 -2.53 -2.85
CA SER A 71 -11.46 -3.44 -3.53
C SER A 71 -12.41 -2.60 -4.39
N ILE A 72 -11.87 -2.09 -5.49
CA ILE A 72 -12.53 -1.13 -6.39
C ILE A 72 -12.47 -1.58 -7.84
N SER A 73 -13.46 -1.18 -8.63
CA SER A 73 -13.58 -1.42 -10.06
C SER A 73 -13.63 -0.08 -10.80
N GLU A 74 -13.81 -0.11 -12.13
CA GLU A 74 -14.12 1.11 -12.89
C GLU A 74 -15.52 1.63 -12.51
N PRO A 75 -15.71 2.97 -12.42
CA PRO A 75 -14.76 4.05 -12.76
C PRO A 75 -13.82 4.48 -11.61
N GLU A 76 -14.03 4.01 -10.38
CA GLU A 76 -13.28 4.47 -9.21
C GLU A 76 -11.78 4.16 -9.32
N LEU A 77 -11.44 3.07 -10.00
CA LEU A 77 -10.06 2.64 -10.24
C LEU A 77 -9.21 3.73 -10.91
N LEU A 78 -9.72 4.39 -11.95
CA LEU A 78 -9.01 5.47 -12.65
C LEU A 78 -8.69 6.64 -11.72
N SER A 79 -9.66 7.04 -10.90
CA SER A 79 -9.47 8.13 -9.94
C SER A 79 -8.49 7.75 -8.82
N SER A 80 -8.56 6.52 -8.33
CA SER A 80 -7.68 6.00 -7.27
C SER A 80 -6.24 5.88 -7.73
N THR A 81 -6.02 5.29 -8.91
CA THR A 81 -4.68 5.15 -9.51
C THR A 81 -4.03 6.50 -9.78
N SER A 82 -4.79 7.46 -10.33
CA SER A 82 -4.31 8.83 -10.54
C SER A 82 -3.91 9.49 -9.22
N ARG A 83 -4.74 9.36 -8.17
CA ARG A 83 -4.44 9.90 -6.83
C ARG A 83 -3.19 9.26 -6.23
N LEU A 84 -3.03 7.94 -6.32
CA LEU A 84 -1.88 7.21 -5.79
C LEU A 84 -0.58 7.55 -6.55
N GLN A 85 -0.67 7.73 -7.86
CA GLN A 85 0.45 8.22 -8.66
C GLN A 85 0.87 9.63 -8.25
N SER A 86 -0.08 10.56 -8.11
CA SER A 86 0.20 11.92 -7.65
C SER A 86 0.77 11.94 -6.23
N PHE A 87 0.25 11.08 -5.33
CA PHE A 87 0.76 10.92 -3.98
C PHE A 87 2.23 10.50 -3.98
N SER A 88 2.56 9.50 -4.80
CA SER A 88 3.92 9.00 -4.96
C SER A 88 4.89 10.11 -5.37
N HIS A 89 4.52 10.89 -6.39
CA HIS A 89 5.30 12.02 -6.88
C HIS A 89 5.42 13.14 -5.85
N LYS A 90 4.30 13.53 -5.20
CA LYS A 90 4.25 14.61 -4.22
C LYS A 90 5.17 14.35 -3.02
N PHE A 91 5.17 13.12 -2.51
CA PHE A 91 5.88 12.75 -1.30
C PHE A 91 7.22 12.04 -1.54
N ALA A 92 7.65 11.92 -2.80
CA ALA A 92 8.86 11.22 -3.19
C ALA A 92 8.96 9.81 -2.56
N ILE A 93 7.84 9.08 -2.53
CA ILE A 93 7.71 7.76 -1.91
C ILE A 93 7.16 6.75 -2.91
N ALA A 94 7.66 5.51 -2.87
CA ALA A 94 7.10 4.44 -3.69
C ALA A 94 5.71 4.06 -3.17
N VAL A 95 4.81 3.66 -4.06
CA VAL A 95 3.44 3.32 -3.71
C VAL A 95 3.10 1.93 -4.22
N LEU A 96 2.71 1.03 -3.32
CA LEU A 96 2.17 -0.29 -3.62
C LEU A 96 0.66 -0.29 -3.38
N MET A 97 -0.12 -0.59 -4.42
CA MET A 97 -1.56 -0.81 -4.33
C MET A 97 -1.87 -2.29 -4.48
N ALA A 98 -2.42 -2.89 -3.44
CA ALA A 98 -3.06 -4.20 -3.50
C ALA A 98 -4.56 -4.02 -3.72
N ASN A 99 -5.08 -4.36 -4.89
CA ASN A 99 -6.49 -4.27 -5.21
C ASN A 99 -7.08 -5.67 -5.46
N ALA A 100 -8.10 -6.03 -4.69
CA ALA A 100 -8.72 -7.36 -4.74
C ALA A 100 -9.45 -7.66 -6.06
N ARG A 101 -9.75 -6.64 -6.86
CA ARG A 101 -10.46 -6.76 -8.15
C ARG A 101 -9.53 -6.71 -9.37
N GLY A 102 -8.23 -6.92 -9.18
CA GLY A 102 -7.21 -6.76 -10.22
C GLY A 102 -6.64 -5.34 -10.28
N SER A 103 -5.81 -5.06 -11.28
CA SER A 103 -5.10 -3.78 -11.46
C SER A 103 -4.23 -3.35 -10.27
N SER A 104 -3.78 -4.28 -9.43
CA SER A 104 -2.77 -3.98 -8.39
C SER A 104 -1.52 -3.38 -9.04
N ALA A 105 -0.84 -2.45 -8.40
CA ALA A 105 0.22 -1.68 -9.06
C ALA A 105 1.31 -1.22 -8.09
N LEU A 106 2.50 -0.99 -8.63
CA LEU A 106 3.63 -0.36 -7.95
C LEU A 106 4.09 0.86 -8.74
N TRP A 107 4.24 2.00 -8.06
CA TRP A 107 4.89 3.20 -8.58
C TRP A 107 6.18 3.48 -7.82
N ASP A 108 7.19 3.99 -8.51
CA ASP A 108 8.41 4.52 -7.88
C ASP A 108 8.19 5.92 -7.31
N GLU A 109 9.17 6.45 -6.58
CA GLU A 109 9.12 7.76 -5.92
C GLU A 109 8.86 8.96 -6.84
N ARG A 110 8.96 8.78 -8.16
CA ARG A 110 8.69 9.84 -9.14
C ARG A 110 7.25 9.77 -9.66
N GLY A 111 6.45 8.82 -9.18
CA GLY A 111 5.12 8.52 -9.71
C GLY A 111 5.17 7.78 -11.04
N ARG A 112 6.28 7.10 -11.38
CA ARG A 112 6.33 6.26 -12.59
C ARG A 112 5.82 4.87 -12.26
N LEU A 113 4.91 4.37 -13.09
CA LEU A 113 4.42 3.00 -12.96
C LEU A 113 5.56 2.02 -13.24
N ILE A 114 5.84 1.15 -12.28
CA ILE A 114 6.87 0.10 -12.37
C ILE A 114 6.26 -1.20 -12.88
N VAL A 115 5.14 -1.61 -12.29
CA VAL A 115 4.46 -2.85 -12.68
C VAL A 115 2.98 -2.76 -12.31
N ARG A 116 2.13 -3.43 -13.08
CA ARG A 116 0.68 -3.54 -12.85
C ARG A 116 0.21 -4.96 -13.14
N ALA A 117 -0.59 -5.52 -12.23
CA ALA A 117 -1.21 -6.83 -12.33
C ALA A 117 -2.66 -6.66 -12.79
N ASP A 118 -2.91 -6.72 -14.10
CA ASP A 118 -4.21 -6.35 -14.68
C ASP A 118 -5.35 -7.28 -14.26
N SER A 119 -5.30 -8.56 -14.67
CA SER A 119 -6.39 -9.50 -14.40
C SER A 119 -5.92 -10.92 -14.13
N GLY A 120 -6.72 -11.65 -13.35
CA GLY A 120 -6.45 -13.03 -12.93
C GLY A 120 -5.73 -13.14 -11.58
N SER A 121 -5.44 -14.37 -11.18
CA SER A 121 -4.71 -14.68 -9.94
C SER A 121 -3.22 -14.44 -10.14
N LEU A 122 -2.76 -13.27 -9.74
CA LEU A 122 -1.39 -12.78 -9.92
C LEU A 122 -0.81 -12.33 -8.59
N LEU A 123 0.48 -12.62 -8.38
CA LEU A 123 1.29 -12.01 -7.34
C LEU A 123 2.16 -10.92 -7.96
N LEU A 124 1.90 -9.68 -7.57
CA LEU A 124 2.76 -8.55 -7.90
C LEU A 124 3.88 -8.46 -6.85
N THR A 125 5.12 -8.44 -7.31
CA THR A 125 6.29 -8.24 -6.45
C THR A 125 6.99 -6.94 -6.79
N GLY A 126 7.64 -6.34 -5.79
CA GLY A 126 8.41 -5.12 -5.93
C GLY A 126 9.69 -5.22 -5.11
N GLN A 127 10.81 -4.88 -5.71
CA GLN A 127 12.11 -4.84 -5.03
C GLN A 127 12.82 -3.53 -5.30
N ARG A 128 13.30 -2.90 -4.23
CA ARG A 128 14.20 -1.74 -4.34
C ARG A 128 15.63 -2.20 -4.56
N THR A 129 16.28 -1.68 -5.58
CA THR A 129 17.68 -1.93 -5.93
C THR A 129 18.47 -0.61 -6.01
N PRO A 130 19.81 -0.64 -6.15
CA PRO A 130 20.59 0.59 -6.41
C PRO A 130 20.16 1.33 -7.70
N ARG A 131 19.51 0.64 -8.64
CA ARG A 131 18.99 1.22 -9.88
C ARG A 131 17.56 1.78 -9.74
N GLY A 132 16.97 1.68 -8.55
CA GLY A 132 15.57 2.04 -8.29
C GLY A 132 14.68 0.83 -8.06
N TRP A 133 13.36 1.05 -8.06
CA TRP A 133 12.36 0.00 -7.96
C TRP A 133 12.27 -0.82 -9.23
N GLN A 134 12.16 -2.13 -9.03
CA GLN A 134 11.88 -3.11 -10.06
C GLN A 134 10.66 -3.92 -9.60
N GLY A 135 9.85 -4.39 -10.54
CA GLY A 135 8.66 -5.16 -10.23
C GLY A 135 8.47 -6.31 -11.20
N ASP A 136 7.79 -7.33 -10.73
CA ASP A 136 7.51 -8.54 -11.50
C ASP A 136 6.10 -9.07 -11.19
N ILE A 137 5.54 -9.83 -12.13
CA ILE A 137 4.23 -10.46 -12.02
C ILE A 137 4.40 -11.97 -12.10
N ILE A 138 3.99 -12.65 -11.04
CA ILE A 138 4.04 -14.11 -10.93
C ILE A 138 2.61 -14.67 -11.04
N PRO A 139 2.28 -15.46 -12.07
CA PRO A 139 1.02 -16.18 -12.14
C PRO A 139 0.91 -17.22 -11.01
N LEU A 140 -0.26 -17.32 -10.37
CA LEU A 140 -0.49 -18.27 -9.26
C LEU A 140 -1.21 -19.55 -9.72
N ARG A 141 -1.06 -19.91 -11.00
CA ARG A 141 -1.68 -21.11 -11.60
C ARG A 141 -0.76 -22.31 -11.54
#